data_AF-A0A842XQT3-F1
#
_entry.id   AF-A0A842XQT3-F1
#
_cell.length_a   1.000
_cell.length_b   1.000
_cell.length_c   1.000
_cell.angle_alpha   90.00
_cell.angle_beta   90.00
_cell.angle_gamma   90.00
#
_symmetry.space_group_name_H-M   'P 1'
#
loop_
_entity.id
_entity.type
_entity.pdbx_description
1 polymer ?
#
loop_
_entity_poly.entity_id
_entity_poly.type
_entity_poly.pdbx_seq_one_letter_code
_entity_poly.pdbx_strand_id
1 'polypeptide(L)'
;QGDLSDVEVDVTDLQSDLSDVEVDVTDLQGDVTSLSTQITDIQNDISTIQSSIVNLQGAVLLLQADVSSLEDRVTALEMERAITIRVNFISFAPDSVPPGGEDYLIDCEAVGTDIYAQARTGHSRFIEPRYLDLVVPDGIQFIGDQVTISLYAYWHLDDMVIDIDPDPANGRTVGTNPAGGYLTLTYTIGTVLQGDMDGNDDSYLLDVYDAYFEYEVETIV
;
A
#
# COMPACT_ATOMS: atom_id res chain seq x y z
N GLN A 1 96.29 -23.36 40.36
CA GLN A 1 95.51 -23.06 41.58
C GLN A 1 94.45 -22.00 41.29
N GLY A 2 94.73 -20.97 40.47
CA GLY A 2 93.71 -20.01 39.99
C GLY A 2 92.61 -20.63 39.12
N ASP A 3 92.94 -21.49 38.15
CA ASP A 3 91.91 -22.11 37.28
C ASP A 3 90.83 -22.90 38.04
N LEU A 4 91.17 -23.48 39.20
CA LEU A 4 90.18 -24.24 39.99
C LEU A 4 89.23 -23.31 40.74
N SER A 5 89.71 -22.17 41.24
CA SER A 5 88.87 -21.18 41.92
C SER A 5 87.93 -20.47 40.94
N ASP A 6 88.38 -20.23 39.71
CA ASP A 6 87.53 -19.61 38.68
C ASP A 6 86.39 -20.56 38.28
N VAL A 7 86.68 -21.87 38.14
CA VAL A 7 85.66 -22.90 37.91
C VAL A 7 84.66 -23.00 39.08
N GLU A 8 85.10 -22.87 40.32
CA GLU A 8 84.19 -22.86 41.49
C GLU A 8 83.22 -21.68 41.48
N VAL A 9 83.69 -20.51 41.04
CA VAL A 9 82.83 -19.31 40.86
C VAL A 9 81.83 -19.55 39.74
N ASP A 10 82.28 -19.99 38.56
CA ASP A 10 81.40 -20.27 37.41
C ASP A 10 80.30 -21.29 37.77
N VAL A 11 80.64 -22.33 38.54
CA VAL A 11 79.68 -23.33 39.01
C VAL A 11 78.65 -22.71 39.96
N THR A 12 79.07 -21.79 40.82
CA THR A 12 78.17 -21.10 41.76
C THR A 12 77.20 -20.18 41.01
N ASP A 13 77.71 -19.43 40.02
CA ASP A 13 76.89 -18.54 39.20
C ASP A 13 75.86 -19.35 38.38
N LEU A 14 76.29 -20.46 37.76
CA LEU A 14 75.37 -21.37 37.04
C LEU A 14 74.29 -21.98 37.96
N GLN A 15 74.60 -22.24 39.23
CA GLN A 15 73.60 -22.71 40.20
C GLN A 15 72.58 -21.61 40.54
N SER A 16 73.01 -20.35 40.62
CA SER A 16 72.12 -19.21 40.82
C SER A 16 71.20 -19.04 39.61
N ASP A 17 71.77 -18.98 38.40
CA ASP A 17 71.01 -18.86 37.15
C ASP A 17 69.99 -19.99 36.99
N LEU A 18 70.37 -21.23 37.34
CA LEU A 18 69.46 -22.37 37.31
C LEU A 18 68.28 -22.18 38.29
N SER A 19 68.55 -21.67 39.49
CA SER A 19 67.52 -21.40 40.50
C SER A 19 66.53 -20.33 40.02
N ASP A 20 67.03 -19.28 39.38
CA ASP A 20 66.19 -18.22 38.81
C ASP A 20 65.30 -18.76 37.67
N VAL A 21 65.86 -19.60 36.79
CA VAL A 21 65.09 -20.27 35.73
C VAL A 21 64.01 -21.18 36.31
N GLU A 22 64.26 -21.89 37.41
CA GLU A 22 63.26 -22.72 38.08
C GLU A 22 62.07 -21.89 38.62
N VAL A 23 62.36 -20.69 39.13
CA VAL A 23 61.33 -19.73 39.57
C VAL A 23 60.52 -19.24 38.37
N ASP A 24 61.17 -18.77 37.31
CA ASP A 24 60.50 -18.28 36.09
C ASP A 24 59.60 -19.37 35.47
N VAL A 25 60.05 -20.62 35.44
CA VAL A 25 59.26 -21.75 34.95
C VAL A 25 58.03 -21.99 35.83
N THR A 26 58.16 -21.85 37.15
CA THR A 26 57.04 -22.01 38.09
C THR A 26 56.00 -20.90 37.89
N ASP A 27 56.44 -19.66 37.72
CA ASP A 27 55.55 -18.52 37.48
C ASP A 27 54.81 -18.67 36.14
N LEU A 28 55.52 -19.07 35.07
CA LEU A 28 54.90 -19.36 33.76
C LEU A 28 53.85 -20.48 33.84
N GLN A 29 54.07 -21.52 34.65
CA GLN A 29 53.06 -22.56 34.88
C GLN A 29 51.81 -22.01 35.57
N GLY A 30 51.99 -21.07 36.50
CA GLY A 30 50.89 -20.33 37.13
C GLY A 30 50.10 -19.51 36.12
N ASP A 31 50.78 -18.74 35.27
CA ASP A 31 50.16 -17.92 34.23
C ASP A 31 49.39 -18.78 33.22
N VAL A 32 49.96 -19.91 32.78
CA VAL A 32 49.27 -20.85 31.87
C VAL A 32 48.00 -21.42 32.51
N THR A 33 48.02 -21.72 33.81
CA THR A 33 46.85 -22.21 34.54
C THR A 33 45.76 -21.14 34.64
N SER A 34 46.15 -19.89 34.92
CA SER A 34 45.25 -18.74 34.96
C SER A 34 44.59 -18.47 33.61
N LEU A 35 45.39 -18.46 32.53
CA LEU A 35 44.89 -18.29 31.16
C LEU A 35 43.93 -19.42 30.77
N SER A 36 44.22 -20.67 31.15
CA SER A 36 43.34 -21.81 30.89
C SER A 36 41.97 -21.66 31.56
N THR A 37 41.94 -21.10 32.77
CA THR A 37 40.70 -20.80 33.49
C THR A 37 39.91 -19.70 32.77
N GLN A 38 40.57 -18.60 32.42
CA GLN A 38 39.94 -17.49 31.69
C GLN A 38 39.37 -17.94 30.34
N ILE A 39 40.07 -18.82 29.61
CA ILE A 39 39.57 -19.39 28.35
C ILE A 39 38.28 -20.20 28.59
N THR A 40 38.23 -20.98 29.68
CA THR A 40 37.05 -21.77 30.03
C THR A 40 35.85 -20.87 30.36
N ASP A 41 36.08 -19.78 31.11
CA ASP A 41 35.04 -18.80 31.43
C ASP A 41 34.51 -18.11 30.17
N ILE A 42 35.40 -17.68 29.28
CA ILE A 42 35.02 -17.08 27.98
C ILE A 42 34.20 -18.07 27.14
N GLN A 43 34.54 -19.36 27.15
CA GLN A 43 33.77 -20.38 26.42
C GLN A 43 32.34 -20.52 26.99
N ASN A 44 32.18 -20.45 28.30
CA ASN A 44 30.86 -20.50 28.95
C ASN A 44 30.03 -19.25 28.63
N ASP A 45 30.65 -18.06 28.65
CA ASP A 45 30.00 -16.81 28.28
C ASP A 45 29.53 -16.84 26.82
N ILE A 46 30.38 -17.33 25.90
CA ILE A 46 30.03 -17.51 24.49
C ILE A 46 28.81 -18.44 24.36
N SER A 47 28.78 -19.56 25.08
CA SER A 47 27.64 -20.49 25.04
C SER A 47 26.34 -19.85 25.53
N THR A 48 26.42 -19.02 26.57
CA THR A 48 25.29 -18.26 27.12
C THR A 48 24.78 -17.22 26.12
N ILE A 49 25.69 -16.49 25.47
CA ILE A 49 25.35 -15.51 24.44
C ILE A 49 24.68 -16.20 23.24
N GLN A 50 25.22 -17.34 22.78
CA GLN A 50 24.64 -18.12 21.69
C GLN A 50 23.20 -18.55 22.00
N SER A 51 22.96 -19.06 23.21
CA SER A 51 21.62 -19.44 23.66
C SER A 51 20.67 -18.24 23.70
N SER A 52 21.16 -17.08 24.14
CA SER A 52 20.38 -15.84 24.19
C SER A 52 20.03 -15.34 22.78
N ILE A 53 20.95 -15.44 21.83
CA ILE A 53 20.71 -15.09 20.42
C ILE A 53 19.61 -15.97 19.82
N VAL A 54 19.64 -17.28 20.07
CA VAL A 54 18.60 -18.21 19.57
C VAL A 54 17.23 -17.84 20.13
N ASN A 55 17.15 -17.52 21.43
CA ASN A 55 15.90 -17.09 22.05
C ASN A 55 15.39 -15.77 21.45
N LEU A 56 16.28 -14.79 21.24
CA LEU A 56 15.91 -13.51 20.61
C LEU A 56 15.43 -13.71 19.16
N GLN A 57 16.08 -14.58 18.39
CA GLN A 57 15.64 -14.93 17.03
C GLN A 57 14.22 -15.52 17.05
N GLY A 58 13.93 -16.42 17.99
CA GLY A 58 12.58 -16.96 18.17
C GLY A 58 11.54 -15.89 18.53
N ALA A 59 11.88 -14.98 19.44
CA ALA A 59 11.00 -13.87 19.82
C ALA A 59 10.71 -12.91 18.64
N VAL A 60 11.73 -12.62 17.81
CA VAL A 60 11.56 -11.80 16.61
C VAL A 60 10.62 -12.46 15.60
N LEU A 61 10.73 -13.78 15.38
CA LEU A 61 9.83 -14.50 14.48
C LEU A 61 8.37 -14.46 14.96
N LEU A 62 8.14 -14.58 16.26
CA LEU A 62 6.80 -14.45 16.84
C LEU A 62 6.24 -13.04 16.66
N LEU A 63 7.04 -12.00 16.93
CA LEU A 63 6.63 -10.62 16.70
C LEU A 63 6.32 -10.33 15.22
N GLN A 64 7.07 -10.90 14.28
CA GLN A 64 6.79 -10.78 12.86
C GLN A 64 5.43 -11.40 12.50
N ALA A 65 5.11 -12.57 13.07
CA ALA A 65 3.80 -13.20 12.88
C ALA A 65 2.66 -12.37 13.48
N ASP A 66 2.86 -11.82 14.69
CA ASP A 66 1.89 -10.95 15.34
C ASP A 66 1.62 -9.67 14.54
N VAL A 67 2.68 -9.05 14.00
CA VAL A 67 2.56 -7.86 13.13
C VAL A 67 1.78 -8.19 11.86
N SER A 68 2.12 -9.27 11.16
CA SER A 68 1.38 -9.70 9.97
C SER A 68 -0.09 -9.96 10.27
N SER A 69 -0.40 -10.61 11.40
CA SER A 69 -1.79 -10.82 11.81
C SER A 69 -2.52 -9.51 12.15
N LEU A 70 -1.82 -8.53 12.71
CA LEU A 70 -2.39 -7.22 13.00
C LEU A 70 -2.64 -6.43 11.70
N GLU A 71 -1.72 -6.49 10.73
CA GLU A 71 -1.90 -5.91 9.40
C GLU A 71 -3.15 -6.48 8.72
N ASP A 72 -3.30 -7.80 8.69
CA ASP A 72 -4.50 -8.46 8.14
C ASP A 72 -5.79 -7.98 8.82
N ARG A 73 -5.77 -7.85 10.15
CA ARG A 73 -6.93 -7.37 10.93
C ARG A 73 -7.24 -5.90 10.65
N VAL A 74 -6.24 -5.06 10.47
CA VAL A 74 -6.41 -3.64 10.11
C VAL A 74 -7.05 -3.56 8.73
N THR A 75 -6.52 -4.28 7.74
CA THR A 75 -7.10 -4.32 6.39
C THR A 75 -8.54 -4.84 6.40
N ALA A 76 -8.84 -5.88 7.19
CA ALA A 76 -10.21 -6.37 7.33
C ALA A 76 -11.17 -5.32 7.93
N LEU A 77 -10.72 -4.58 8.94
CA LEU A 77 -11.51 -3.49 9.54
C LEU A 77 -11.68 -2.31 8.58
N GLU A 78 -10.65 -1.97 7.81
CA GLU A 78 -10.75 -0.94 6.77
C GLU A 78 -11.76 -1.34 5.69
N MET A 79 -11.79 -2.61 5.28
CA MET A 79 -12.80 -3.14 4.36
C MET A 79 -14.20 -3.13 4.96
N GLU A 80 -14.37 -3.51 6.24
CA GLU A 80 -15.67 -3.48 6.93
C GLU A 80 -16.23 -2.06 7.06
N ARG A 81 -15.37 -1.05 7.09
CA ARG A 81 -15.76 0.36 7.21
C ARG A 81 -15.89 1.08 5.86
N ALA A 82 -15.44 0.45 4.79
CA ALA A 82 -15.63 0.98 3.45
C ALA A 82 -17.09 0.81 3.01
N ILE A 83 -17.52 1.68 2.09
CA ILE A 83 -18.73 1.46 1.31
C ILE A 83 -18.36 1.53 -0.17
N THR A 84 -19.21 0.99 -1.01
CA THR A 84 -19.13 1.19 -2.45
C THR A 84 -20.34 1.96 -2.91
N ILE A 85 -20.13 3.13 -3.53
CA ILE A 85 -21.17 3.78 -4.32
C ILE A 85 -21.08 3.17 -5.72
N ARG A 86 -22.07 2.35 -6.09
CA ARG A 86 -22.13 1.73 -7.41
C ARG A 86 -22.97 2.60 -8.31
N VAL A 87 -22.40 3.02 -9.44
CA VAL A 87 -23.16 3.58 -10.57
C VAL A 87 -23.37 2.45 -11.57
N ASN A 88 -24.58 1.90 -11.62
CA ASN A 88 -24.99 0.86 -12.55
C ASN A 88 -25.55 1.51 -13.83
N PHE A 89 -24.92 1.25 -14.97
CA PHE A 89 -25.33 1.77 -16.28
C PHE A 89 -26.32 0.79 -16.91
N ILE A 90 -27.61 1.13 -16.85
CA ILE A 90 -28.68 0.29 -17.39
C ILE A 90 -28.65 0.31 -18.92
N SER A 91 -28.50 1.49 -19.51
CA SER A 91 -28.35 1.68 -20.95
C SER A 91 -27.47 2.89 -21.31
N PHE A 92 -26.86 2.83 -22.49
CA PHE A 92 -26.06 3.92 -23.07
C PHE A 92 -26.44 4.07 -24.54
N ALA A 93 -26.78 5.29 -24.97
CA ALA A 93 -27.17 5.59 -26.34
C ALA A 93 -26.46 6.87 -26.83
N PRO A 94 -25.42 6.77 -27.68
CA PRO A 94 -24.83 7.92 -28.35
C PRO A 94 -25.73 8.39 -29.52
N ASP A 95 -25.83 9.70 -29.72
CA ASP A 95 -26.59 10.33 -30.80
C ASP A 95 -25.92 10.12 -32.16
N SER A 96 -24.59 10.09 -32.20
CA SER A 96 -23.84 9.66 -33.38
C SER A 96 -22.59 8.85 -33.04
N VAL A 97 -22.12 8.07 -34.02
CA VAL A 97 -20.88 7.30 -33.91
C VAL A 97 -19.69 8.19 -34.25
N PRO A 98 -18.76 8.43 -33.30
CA PRO A 98 -17.64 9.31 -33.55
C PRO A 98 -16.58 8.73 -34.52
N PRO A 99 -15.78 9.57 -35.20
CA PRO A 99 -14.65 9.17 -36.04
C PRO A 99 -13.61 8.28 -35.34
N GLY A 100 -13.73 6.95 -35.48
CA GLY A 100 -12.87 6.00 -34.78
C GLY A 100 -13.61 4.78 -34.25
N GLY A 101 -14.95 4.83 -34.21
CA GLY A 101 -15.82 3.72 -33.87
C GLY A 101 -16.51 3.90 -32.51
N GLU A 102 -17.06 2.80 -31.99
CA GLU A 102 -17.92 2.76 -30.80
C GLU A 102 -17.14 2.53 -29.48
N ASP A 103 -15.87 2.93 -29.39
CA ASP A 103 -15.05 2.67 -28.20
C ASP A 103 -15.14 3.82 -27.19
N TYR A 104 -15.85 3.57 -26.09
CA TYR A 104 -16.15 4.55 -25.06
C TYR A 104 -15.49 4.23 -23.72
N LEU A 105 -15.23 5.29 -22.96
CA LEU A 105 -14.68 5.25 -21.61
C LEU A 105 -15.55 6.12 -20.71
N ILE A 106 -15.86 5.66 -19.49
CA ILE A 106 -16.56 6.46 -18.50
C ILE A 106 -15.68 6.67 -17.27
N ASP A 107 -15.62 7.91 -16.82
CA ASP A 107 -15.09 8.27 -15.50
C ASP A 107 -16.21 8.70 -14.59
N CYS A 108 -16.04 8.38 -13.32
CA CYS A 108 -16.90 8.90 -12.28
C CYS A 108 -16.10 9.34 -11.07
N GLU A 109 -16.55 10.42 -10.46
CA GLU A 109 -16.03 10.94 -9.20
C GLU A 109 -17.18 11.18 -8.24
N ALA A 110 -17.05 10.67 -7.00
CA ALA A 110 -17.91 11.04 -5.88
C ALA A 110 -17.21 12.13 -5.06
N VAL A 111 -17.85 13.30 -4.93
CA VAL A 111 -17.28 14.50 -4.33
C VAL A 111 -18.17 14.98 -3.20
N GLY A 112 -17.62 15.03 -1.98
CA GLY A 112 -18.23 15.67 -0.82
C GLY A 112 -17.47 16.95 -0.45
N THR A 113 -16.94 17.02 0.78
CA THR A 113 -16.00 18.10 1.17
C THR A 113 -14.67 18.02 0.40
N ASP A 114 -14.28 16.80 0.04
CA ASP A 114 -13.15 16.44 -0.81
C ASP A 114 -13.61 15.35 -1.79
N ILE A 115 -12.76 14.93 -2.73
CA ILE A 115 -13.03 13.78 -3.58
C ILE A 115 -12.98 12.52 -2.71
N TYR A 116 -14.11 11.83 -2.56
CA TYR A 116 -14.24 10.62 -1.74
C TYR A 116 -13.79 9.37 -2.48
N ALA A 117 -14.06 9.29 -3.78
CA ALA A 117 -13.64 8.17 -4.62
C ALA A 117 -13.70 8.54 -6.11
N GLN A 118 -12.87 7.87 -6.93
CA GLN A 118 -12.88 7.95 -8.38
C GLN A 118 -12.72 6.57 -8.99
N ALA A 119 -13.38 6.31 -10.11
CA ALA A 119 -13.15 5.11 -10.90
C ALA A 119 -13.34 5.41 -12.39
N ARG A 120 -12.78 4.54 -13.22
CA ARG A 120 -12.78 4.62 -14.68
C ARG A 120 -13.05 3.23 -15.27
N THR A 121 -13.88 3.14 -16.29
CA THR A 121 -14.13 1.87 -16.99
C THR A 121 -12.92 1.44 -17.81
N GLY A 122 -12.89 0.19 -18.29
CA GLY A 122 -11.99 -0.15 -19.39
C GLY A 122 -12.46 0.47 -20.72
N HIS A 123 -11.62 0.42 -21.75
CA HIS A 123 -12.02 0.69 -23.13
C HIS A 123 -12.93 -0.45 -23.61
N SER A 124 -14.16 -0.14 -24.01
CA SER A 124 -15.02 -1.15 -24.61
C SER A 124 -16.03 -0.55 -25.59
N ARG A 125 -16.35 -1.37 -26.60
CA ARG A 125 -17.47 -1.20 -27.53
C ARG A 125 -18.85 -1.14 -26.85
N PHE A 126 -18.95 -1.74 -25.67
CA PHE A 126 -20.09 -1.69 -24.75
C PHE A 126 -19.53 -1.95 -23.36
N ILE A 127 -19.43 -0.90 -22.55
CA ILE A 127 -18.86 -0.86 -21.20
C ILE A 127 -19.18 -2.14 -20.41
N GLU A 128 -18.20 -3.03 -20.28
CA GLU A 128 -18.29 -4.25 -19.45
C GLU A 128 -17.18 -4.17 -18.39
N PRO A 129 -17.52 -4.22 -17.09
CA PRO A 129 -18.87 -4.33 -16.54
C PRO A 129 -19.70 -3.03 -16.73
N ARG A 130 -21.03 -3.18 -16.82
CA ARG A 130 -21.98 -2.06 -16.88
C ARG A 130 -22.20 -1.39 -15.53
N TYR A 131 -21.15 -1.28 -14.73
CA TYR A 131 -21.20 -0.54 -13.49
C TYR A 131 -19.81 0.00 -13.17
N LEU A 132 -19.80 1.00 -12.30
CA LEU A 132 -18.60 1.55 -11.74
C LEU A 132 -18.71 1.60 -10.22
N ASP A 133 -17.76 0.98 -9.55
CA ASP A 133 -17.71 0.89 -8.10
C ASP A 133 -16.76 1.97 -7.57
N LEU A 134 -17.32 2.99 -6.95
CA LEU A 134 -16.60 4.01 -6.22
C LEU A 134 -16.43 3.54 -4.77
N VAL A 135 -15.30 2.90 -4.49
CA VAL A 135 -14.95 2.45 -3.14
C VAL A 135 -14.55 3.66 -2.31
N VAL A 136 -15.34 3.97 -1.28
CA VAL A 136 -15.06 5.05 -0.33
C VAL A 136 -14.50 4.44 0.96
N PRO A 137 -13.17 4.57 1.20
CA PRO A 137 -12.56 4.08 2.43
C PRO A 137 -13.16 4.77 3.65
N ASP A 138 -13.38 4.03 4.74
CA ASP A 138 -14.01 4.56 5.96
C ASP A 138 -15.38 5.24 5.70
N GLY A 139 -16.06 4.85 4.61
CA GLY A 139 -17.24 5.53 4.11
C GLY A 139 -18.54 5.26 4.86
N ILE A 140 -18.59 4.29 5.77
CA ILE A 140 -19.77 4.06 6.63
C ILE A 140 -20.21 5.33 7.37
N GLN A 141 -19.24 6.18 7.76
CA GLN A 141 -19.55 7.42 8.48
C GLN A 141 -20.26 8.48 7.63
N PHE A 142 -20.19 8.36 6.29
CA PHE A 142 -20.81 9.30 5.36
C PHE A 142 -22.21 8.86 4.92
N ILE A 143 -22.74 7.73 5.43
CA ILE A 143 -24.12 7.32 5.16
C ILE A 143 -25.08 8.41 5.63
N GLY A 144 -25.92 8.90 4.71
CA GLY A 144 -26.84 10.01 4.92
C GLY A 144 -26.32 11.37 4.45
N ASP A 145 -25.02 11.51 4.16
CA ASP A 145 -24.46 12.73 3.60
C ASP A 145 -24.82 12.86 2.11
N GLN A 146 -24.95 14.11 1.65
CA GLN A 146 -25.09 14.41 0.23
C GLN A 146 -23.71 14.53 -0.43
N VAL A 147 -23.55 13.84 -1.56
CA VAL A 147 -22.39 13.95 -2.43
C VAL A 147 -22.83 14.30 -3.84
N THR A 148 -21.91 14.93 -4.55
CA THR A 148 -21.99 15.14 -5.99
C THR A 148 -21.34 13.97 -6.70
N ILE A 149 -22.03 13.36 -7.66
CA ILE A 149 -21.46 12.37 -8.56
C ILE A 149 -21.29 13.02 -9.93
N SER A 150 -20.05 13.16 -10.38
CA SER A 150 -19.73 13.66 -11.73
C SER A 150 -19.48 12.47 -12.65
N LEU A 151 -20.17 12.42 -13.79
CA LEU A 151 -20.04 11.37 -14.80
C LEU A 151 -19.51 11.96 -16.10
N TYR A 152 -18.36 11.46 -16.55
CA TYR A 152 -17.70 11.89 -17.78
C TYR A 152 -17.67 10.71 -18.76
N ALA A 153 -18.01 10.95 -20.02
CA ALA A 153 -17.87 9.98 -21.09
C ALA A 153 -16.85 10.49 -22.09
N TYR A 154 -16.00 9.61 -22.59
CA TYR A 154 -14.96 9.92 -23.55
C TYR A 154 -15.04 8.97 -24.74
N TRP A 155 -14.61 9.45 -25.91
CA TRP A 155 -14.36 8.62 -27.09
C TRP A 155 -12.87 8.63 -27.47
N HIS A 156 -12.30 7.43 -27.54
CA HIS A 156 -10.90 7.17 -27.95
C HIS A 156 -9.79 7.94 -27.18
N LEU A 157 -8.52 7.72 -27.59
CA LEU A 157 -7.26 8.19 -26.95
C LEU A 157 -7.09 9.73 -26.87
N ASP A 158 -8.01 10.52 -27.43
CA ASP A 158 -7.91 11.97 -27.49
C ASP A 158 -8.63 12.70 -26.34
N ASP A 159 -9.11 12.00 -25.31
CA ASP A 159 -9.79 12.55 -24.12
C ASP A 159 -10.87 13.60 -24.48
N MET A 160 -11.54 13.40 -25.62
CA MET A 160 -12.66 14.24 -26.00
C MET A 160 -13.89 13.80 -25.19
N VAL A 161 -14.34 14.72 -24.34
CA VAL A 161 -15.53 14.53 -23.51
C VAL A 161 -16.77 14.57 -24.41
N ILE A 162 -17.67 13.63 -24.23
CA ILE A 162 -19.02 13.58 -24.82
C ILE A 162 -19.99 14.23 -23.85
N ASP A 163 -20.90 15.06 -24.36
CA ASP A 163 -22.02 15.52 -23.54
C ASP A 163 -22.98 14.37 -23.24
N ILE A 164 -23.21 14.12 -21.96
CA ILE A 164 -23.98 12.98 -21.45
C ILE A 164 -25.43 13.36 -21.11
N ASP A 165 -25.71 14.65 -21.01
CA ASP A 165 -27.02 15.16 -20.65
C ASP A 165 -27.29 16.48 -21.40
N PRO A 166 -28.04 16.41 -22.52
CA PRO A 166 -28.27 17.57 -23.35
C PRO A 166 -29.22 18.59 -22.70
N ASP A 167 -29.96 18.22 -21.65
CA ASP A 167 -30.82 19.15 -20.91
C ASP A 167 -30.00 19.92 -19.85
N PRO A 168 -29.82 21.25 -20.01
CA PRO A 168 -29.09 22.06 -19.05
C PRO A 168 -29.73 22.11 -17.65
N ALA A 169 -31.00 21.71 -17.51
CA ALA A 169 -31.72 21.72 -16.24
C ALA A 169 -31.33 20.54 -15.32
N ASN A 170 -30.70 19.50 -15.85
CA ASN A 170 -30.47 18.23 -15.15
C ASN A 170 -29.04 18.09 -14.58
N GLY A 171 -28.35 19.21 -14.39
CA GLY A 171 -27.02 19.23 -13.76
C GLY A 171 -25.86 19.19 -14.76
N ARG A 172 -26.09 19.61 -16.00
CA ARG A 172 -25.06 19.75 -17.04
C ARG A 172 -24.00 20.79 -16.67
N THR A 173 -22.74 20.42 -16.86
CA THR A 173 -21.59 21.33 -16.74
C THR A 173 -20.71 21.24 -17.98
N VAL A 174 -20.38 22.39 -18.57
CA VAL A 174 -19.52 22.47 -19.76
C VAL A 174 -18.07 22.23 -19.35
N GLY A 175 -17.40 21.26 -19.98
CA GLY A 175 -16.00 20.97 -19.75
C GLY A 175 -15.07 22.11 -20.18
N THR A 176 -13.79 22.03 -19.82
CA THR A 176 -12.77 22.99 -20.29
C THR A 176 -12.45 22.84 -21.78
N ASN A 177 -12.84 21.72 -22.39
CA ASN A 177 -12.83 21.51 -23.83
C ASN A 177 -14.15 22.04 -24.41
N PRO A 178 -14.16 23.01 -25.32
CA PRO A 178 -15.38 23.65 -25.83
C PRO A 178 -16.31 22.73 -26.67
N ALA A 179 -16.08 21.42 -26.67
CA ALA A 179 -16.78 20.43 -27.48
C ALA A 179 -17.42 19.29 -26.65
N GLY A 180 -17.62 19.44 -25.33
CA GLY A 180 -18.32 18.44 -24.51
C GLY A 180 -18.70 18.87 -23.10
N GLY A 181 -19.76 18.27 -22.56
CA GLY A 181 -20.29 18.45 -21.20
C GLY A 181 -20.15 17.19 -20.33
N TYR A 182 -20.50 17.28 -19.06
CA TYR A 182 -20.59 16.10 -18.17
C TYR A 182 -21.81 16.22 -17.26
N LEU A 183 -22.30 15.08 -16.78
CA LEU A 183 -23.49 14.98 -15.94
C LEU A 183 -23.13 15.06 -14.46
N THR A 184 -23.83 15.90 -13.72
CA THR A 184 -23.68 16.04 -12.26
C THR A 184 -24.94 15.59 -11.54
N LEU A 185 -24.82 14.61 -10.65
CA LEU A 185 -25.91 14.08 -9.84
C LEU A 185 -25.75 14.48 -8.38
N THR A 186 -26.85 14.83 -7.71
CA THR A 186 -26.86 14.91 -6.23
C THR A 186 -27.34 13.58 -5.69
N TYR A 187 -26.51 12.91 -4.91
CA TYR A 187 -26.79 11.59 -4.35
C TYR A 187 -26.65 11.61 -2.82
N THR A 188 -27.61 11.01 -2.11
CA THR A 188 -27.49 10.79 -0.66
C THR A 188 -26.96 9.38 -0.42
N ILE A 189 -25.79 9.28 0.20
CA ILE A 189 -25.14 7.99 0.47
C ILE A 189 -26.05 7.11 1.33
N GLY A 190 -26.19 5.84 0.94
CA GLY A 190 -27.09 4.89 1.62
C GLY A 190 -28.53 4.87 1.08
N THR A 191 -28.81 5.59 0.00
CA THR A 191 -30.12 5.56 -0.69
C THR A 191 -30.01 4.87 -2.04
N VAL A 192 -31.09 4.87 -2.83
CA VAL A 192 -31.07 4.48 -4.23
C VAL A 192 -31.54 5.69 -5.03
N LEU A 193 -30.78 6.04 -6.07
CA LEU A 193 -31.13 7.07 -7.03
C LEU A 193 -31.22 6.41 -8.41
N GLN A 194 -32.35 6.60 -9.08
CA GLN A 194 -32.53 6.15 -10.45
C GLN A 194 -32.71 7.37 -11.36
N GLY A 195 -31.97 7.43 -12.45
CA GLY A 195 -32.21 8.34 -13.56
C GLY A 195 -33.00 7.62 -14.64
N ASP A 196 -34.18 8.15 -14.98
CA ASP A 196 -35.08 7.60 -15.99
C ASP A 196 -35.03 8.50 -17.24
N MET A 197 -34.84 7.91 -18.42
CA MET A 197 -34.72 8.67 -19.68
C MET A 197 -35.95 8.44 -20.55
N ASP A 198 -36.82 9.44 -20.67
CA ASP A 198 -37.95 9.38 -21.61
C ASP A 198 -37.56 9.72 -23.06
N GLY A 199 -36.28 10.03 -23.30
CA GLY A 199 -35.68 10.15 -24.63
C GLY A 199 -36.36 11.18 -25.55
N ASN A 200 -37.05 12.17 -24.98
CA ASN A 200 -37.97 13.03 -25.73
C ASN A 200 -37.47 14.45 -26.02
N ASP A 201 -36.20 14.76 -25.78
CA ASP A 201 -35.65 16.10 -26.05
C ASP A 201 -34.49 16.07 -27.06
N ASP A 202 -34.77 15.75 -28.32
CA ASP A 202 -33.88 16.03 -29.44
C ASP A 202 -34.26 17.34 -30.14
N SER A 203 -33.70 18.48 -29.71
CA SER A 203 -33.75 19.71 -30.52
C SER A 203 -32.62 20.69 -30.22
N TYR A 204 -31.37 20.31 -30.53
CA TYR A 204 -30.31 21.27 -30.83
C TYR A 204 -29.46 20.84 -32.02
N LEU A 205 -29.11 21.82 -32.87
CA LEU A 205 -28.39 21.67 -34.15
C LEU A 205 -26.86 21.90 -34.00
N LEU A 206 -26.26 21.69 -32.82
CA LEU A 206 -24.92 22.24 -32.53
C LEU A 206 -23.89 21.30 -31.92
N ASP A 207 -24.25 20.09 -31.47
CA ASP A 207 -23.30 19.06 -31.06
C ASP A 207 -23.54 17.81 -31.93
N VAL A 208 -22.49 17.13 -32.36
CA VAL A 208 -22.58 15.94 -33.22
C VAL A 208 -22.41 14.65 -32.40
N TYR A 209 -21.92 14.71 -31.16
CA TYR A 209 -21.44 13.55 -30.42
C TYR A 209 -22.06 13.41 -29.02
N ASP A 210 -23.27 13.91 -28.79
CA ASP A 210 -24.03 13.73 -27.54
C ASP A 210 -24.31 12.25 -27.25
N ALA A 211 -24.57 11.91 -25.99
CA ALA A 211 -25.01 10.59 -25.57
C ALA A 211 -25.91 10.63 -24.33
N TYR A 212 -26.56 9.51 -24.07
CA TYR A 212 -27.59 9.35 -23.04
C TYR A 212 -27.31 8.13 -22.15
N PHE A 213 -27.50 8.24 -20.83
CA PHE A 213 -27.42 7.10 -19.89
C PHE A 213 -28.68 6.93 -19.03
N GLU A 214 -29.18 5.70 -19.01
CA GLU A 214 -30.06 5.24 -17.95
C GLU A 214 -29.18 4.62 -16.88
N TYR A 215 -29.36 5.04 -15.63
CA TYR A 215 -28.49 4.62 -14.54
C TYR A 215 -29.25 4.45 -13.23
N GLU A 216 -28.66 3.63 -12.38
CA GLU A 216 -29.03 3.49 -10.97
C GLU A 216 -27.76 3.69 -10.13
N VAL A 217 -27.85 4.54 -9.12
CA VAL A 217 -26.82 4.71 -8.11
C VAL A 217 -27.31 4.11 -6.81
N GLU A 218 -26.51 3.20 -6.25
CA GLU A 218 -26.78 2.57 -4.95
C GLU A 218 -25.53 2.59 -4.06
N THR A 219 -25.74 2.48 -2.75
CA THR A 219 -24.66 2.25 -1.79
C THR A 219 -24.69 0.80 -1.32
N ILE A 220 -23.57 0.12 -1.51
CA ILE A 220 -23.31 -1.22 -1.03
C ILE A 220 -22.41 -1.09 0.20
N VAL A 221 -22.82 -1.73 1.30
CA VAL A 221 -22.09 -1.78 2.59
C VAL A 221 -21.60 -3.20 2.82
#